data_AF-A0A2D4N197-F1
#
_entry.id   AF-A0A2D4N197-F1
#
_cell.length_a   1.000
_cell.length_b   1.000
_cell.length_c   1.000
_cell.angle_alpha   90.00
_cell.angle_beta   90.00
_cell.angle_gamma   90.00
#
_symmetry.space_group_name_H-M   'P 1'
#
loop_
_entity.id
_entity.type
_entity.pdbx_description
1 polymer ?
#
loop_
_entity_poly.entity_id
_entity_poly.type
_entity_poly.pdbx_seq_one_letter_code
_entity_poly.pdbx_strand_id
1 'polypeptide(L)'
;VRYDSDNQKMQPRVSWIDKYVGKEDPQYWDRESQREHGIEELFREHLDFLSYHYDQTEGLHTWQRMYGCELRRDGSKGGFDQYGYEGRTFITFDKETLTWVAS
;
A
#
# COMPACT_ATOMS: atom_id res chain seq x y z
N VAL A 1 3.61 -11.49 1.59
CA VAL A 1 4.63 -10.90 2.48
C VAL A 1 3.92 -10.08 3.56
N ARG A 2 4.60 -9.65 4.63
CA ARG A 2 4.02 -8.75 5.64
C ARG A 2 5.09 -7.79 6.16
N TYR A 3 4.67 -6.57 6.41
CA TYR A 3 5.40 -5.52 7.12
C TYR A 3 4.57 -5.07 8.34
N ASP A 4 5.23 -4.63 9.42
CA ASP A 4 4.62 -3.88 10.52
C ASP A 4 5.63 -2.85 11.06
N SER A 5 5.10 -1.74 11.60
CA SER A 5 5.89 -0.62 12.11
C SER A 5 6.69 -0.94 13.37
N ASP A 6 6.37 -2.02 14.07
CA ASP A 6 7.08 -2.41 15.30
C ASP A 6 8.45 -3.02 14.95
N ASN A 7 8.47 -3.89 13.94
CA ASN A 7 9.70 -4.60 13.54
C ASN A 7 10.40 -3.95 12.35
N GLN A 8 9.69 -3.12 11.58
CA GLN A 8 10.23 -2.37 10.45
C GLN A 8 11.01 -3.28 9.48
N LYS A 9 10.40 -4.42 9.15
CA LYS A 9 10.99 -5.43 8.26
C LYS A 9 9.92 -6.10 7.42
N MET A 10 10.17 -6.20 6.12
CA MET A 10 9.38 -7.03 5.23
C MET A 10 9.73 -8.51 5.44
N GLN A 11 8.71 -9.33 5.72
CA GLN A 11 8.88 -10.74 6.03
C GLN A 11 8.05 -11.64 5.09
N PRO A 12 8.58 -12.82 4.70
CA PRO A 12 7.80 -13.83 4.02
C PRO A 12 6.71 -14.39 4.93
N ARG A 13 5.56 -14.74 4.34
CA ARG A 13 4.46 -15.43 5.05
C ARG A 13 4.24 -16.86 4.59
N VAL A 14 5.02 -17.30 3.60
CA VAL A 14 4.97 -18.62 3.00
C VAL A 14 6.40 -19.05 2.66
N SER A 15 6.70 -20.34 2.84
CA SER A 15 8.06 -20.88 2.77
C SER A 15 8.70 -20.79 1.38
N TRP A 16 7.91 -20.84 0.32
CA TRP A 16 8.44 -20.79 -1.04
C TRP A 16 8.98 -19.39 -1.39
N ILE A 17 8.33 -18.29 -0.95
CA ILE A 17 8.85 -16.94 -1.22
C ILE A 17 10.23 -16.79 -0.58
N ASP A 18 10.36 -17.20 0.68
CA ASP A 18 11.63 -17.18 1.40
C ASP A 18 12.71 -17.99 0.67
N LYS A 19 12.37 -19.22 0.29
CA LYS A 19 13.30 -20.16 -0.35
C LYS A 19 13.81 -19.69 -1.71
N TYR A 20 12.97 -19.07 -2.53
CA TYR A 20 13.32 -18.72 -3.91
C TYR A 20 13.76 -17.27 -4.05
N VAL A 21 12.99 -16.32 -3.51
CA VAL A 21 13.26 -14.88 -3.71
C VAL A 21 14.56 -14.47 -3.04
N GLY A 22 14.80 -14.88 -1.79
CA GLY A 22 16.05 -14.54 -1.09
C GLY A 22 17.30 -15.18 -1.69
N LYS A 23 17.15 -16.24 -2.50
CA LYS A 23 18.27 -16.86 -3.22
C LYS A 23 18.56 -16.18 -4.55
N GLU A 24 17.52 -15.78 -5.27
CA GLU A 24 17.64 -15.11 -6.56
C GLU A 24 18.04 -13.64 -6.41
N ASP A 25 17.51 -12.95 -5.40
CA ASP A 25 17.83 -11.57 -5.06
C ASP A 25 18.11 -11.47 -3.54
N PRO A 26 19.38 -11.61 -3.12
CA PRO A 26 19.75 -11.50 -1.70
C PRO A 26 19.41 -10.15 -1.06
N GLN A 27 19.22 -9.09 -1.86
CA GLN A 27 18.89 -7.74 -1.37
C GLN A 27 17.39 -7.46 -1.38
N TYR A 28 16.56 -8.39 -1.86
CA TYR A 28 15.13 -8.21 -2.02
C TYR A 28 14.47 -7.74 -0.72
N TRP A 29 14.73 -8.43 0.39
CA TRP A 29 14.08 -8.13 1.67
C TRP A 29 14.48 -6.78 2.24
N ASP A 30 15.75 -6.40 2.09
CA ASP A 30 16.24 -5.09 2.55
C ASP A 30 15.63 -3.97 1.70
N ARG A 31 15.57 -4.13 0.38
CA ARG A 31 14.95 -3.18 -0.54
C ARG A 31 13.46 -3.01 -0.27
N GLU A 32 12.73 -4.11 -0.10
CA GLU A 32 11.31 -4.06 0.22
C GLU A 32 11.06 -3.43 1.60
N SER A 33 11.91 -3.72 2.59
CA SER A 33 11.81 -3.08 3.92
C SER A 33 12.01 -1.56 3.81
N GLN A 34 13.05 -1.11 3.12
CA GLN A 34 13.29 0.33 2.89
C GLN A 34 12.12 1.00 2.16
N ARG A 35 11.52 0.34 1.16
CA ARG A 35 10.34 0.87 0.49
C ARG A 35 9.17 1.04 1.45
N GLU A 36 8.86 0.01 2.23
CA GLU A 36 7.74 0.06 3.19
C GLU A 36 7.98 1.08 4.31
N HIS A 37 9.22 1.37 4.70
CA HIS A 37 9.53 2.45 5.65
C HIS A 37 9.12 3.81 5.09
N GLY A 38 9.48 4.08 3.82
CA GLY A 38 9.07 5.32 3.17
C GLY A 38 7.56 5.43 3.02
N ILE A 39 6.86 4.30 2.80
CA ILE A 39 5.39 4.28 2.75
C ILE A 39 4.78 4.50 4.15
N GLU A 40 5.38 3.96 5.22
CA GLU A 40 4.95 4.20 6.60
C GLU A 40 5.02 5.70 6.95
N GLU A 41 6.14 6.36 6.66
CA GLU A 41 6.32 7.80 6.90
C GLU A 41 5.31 8.62 6.10
N LEU A 42 5.15 8.31 4.80
CA LEU A 42 4.19 8.98 3.93
C LEU A 42 2.74 8.82 4.42
N PHE A 43 2.37 7.64 4.93
CA PHE A 43 1.03 7.41 5.47
C PHE A 43 0.77 8.20 6.76
N ARG A 44 1.80 8.38 7.59
CA ARG A 44 1.72 9.24 8.78
C ARG A 44 1.48 10.70 8.39
N GLU A 45 2.24 11.22 7.44
CA GLU A 45 2.06 12.58 6.92
C GLU A 45 0.68 12.79 6.31
N HIS A 46 0.16 11.82 5.54
CA HIS A 46 -1.19 11.89 4.99
C HIS A 46 -2.28 11.89 6.06
N LEU A 47 -2.11 11.11 7.15
CA LEU A 47 -3.05 11.14 8.26
C LEU A 47 -3.08 12.50 8.95
N ASP A 48 -1.91 13.10 9.20
CA ASP A 48 -1.81 14.43 9.80
C ASP A 48 -2.45 15.50 8.89
N PHE A 49 -2.17 15.43 7.59
CA PHE A 49 -2.75 16.31 6.57
C PHE A 49 -4.27 16.20 6.53
N LEU A 50 -4.81 14.98 6.44
CA LEU A 50 -6.25 14.75 6.38
C LEU A 50 -6.94 15.20 7.67
N SER A 51 -6.38 14.87 8.84
CA SER A 51 -6.94 15.28 10.12
C SER A 51 -7.03 16.80 10.24
N TYR A 52 -5.97 17.51 9.82
CA TYR A 52 -5.98 18.98 9.76
C TYR A 52 -7.05 19.52 8.81
N HIS A 53 -7.18 18.96 7.60
CA HIS A 53 -8.11 19.46 6.58
C HIS A 53 -9.59 19.17 6.86
N TYR A 54 -9.88 18.18 7.69
CA TYR A 54 -11.24 17.84 8.13
C TYR A 54 -11.59 18.41 9.52
N ASP A 55 -10.77 19.30 10.07
CA ASP A 55 -10.92 19.88 11.42
C ASP A 55 -11.04 18.82 12.52
N GLN A 56 -10.32 17.71 12.37
CA GLN A 56 -10.31 16.58 13.30
C GLN A 56 -9.09 16.66 14.22
N THR A 57 -9.33 17.00 15.49
CA THR A 57 -8.26 17.21 16.49
C THR A 57 -8.12 16.08 17.50
N GLU A 58 -9.11 15.18 17.58
CA GLU A 58 -9.17 14.10 18.55
C GLU A 58 -9.78 12.84 17.93
N GLY A 59 -9.35 11.68 18.40
CA GLY A 59 -9.86 10.38 17.96
C GLY A 59 -8.81 9.53 17.23
N LEU A 60 -9.24 8.36 16.78
CA LEU A 60 -8.45 7.46 15.95
C LEU A 60 -8.96 7.56 14.51
N HIS A 61 -8.06 7.89 13.61
CA HIS A 61 -8.35 8.05 12.19
C HIS A 61 -7.71 6.94 11.36
N THR A 62 -8.30 6.64 10.22
CA THR A 62 -7.81 5.55 9.35
C THR A 62 -7.56 6.03 7.93
N TRP A 63 -6.36 5.73 7.42
CA TRP A 63 -5.97 5.92 6.03
C TRP A 63 -5.54 4.57 5.46
N GLN A 64 -6.16 4.18 4.34
CA GLN A 64 -6.02 2.85 3.76
C GLN A 64 -5.72 2.96 2.28
N ARG A 65 -4.82 2.12 1.75
CA ARG A 65 -4.61 1.95 0.32
C ARG A 65 -4.81 0.51 -0.07
N MET A 66 -5.49 0.29 -1.18
CA MET A 66 -5.67 -1.01 -1.79
C MET A 66 -5.28 -0.90 -3.25
N TYR A 67 -4.25 -1.65 -3.66
CA TYR A 67 -3.77 -1.65 -5.03
C TYR A 67 -3.32 -3.04 -5.46
N GLY A 68 -3.31 -3.29 -6.77
CA GLY A 68 -2.90 -4.56 -7.31
C GLY A 68 -3.14 -4.69 -8.81
N CYS A 69 -2.77 -5.84 -9.35
CA CYS A 69 -2.99 -6.21 -10.74
C CYS A 69 -3.55 -7.64 -10.84
N GLU A 70 -4.23 -7.91 -11.94
CA GLU A 70 -4.79 -9.22 -12.24
C GLU A 70 -4.33 -9.64 -13.64
N LEU A 71 -3.88 -10.89 -13.78
CA LEU A 71 -3.63 -11.51 -15.08
C LEU A 71 -4.66 -12.63 -15.28
N ARG A 72 -5.51 -12.47 -16.29
CA ARG A 72 -6.59 -13.42 -16.58
C ARG A 72 -6.15 -14.49 -17.58
N ARG A 73 -6.91 -15.58 -17.67
CA ARG A 73 -6.60 -16.73 -18.55
C ARG A 73 -6.58 -16.35 -20.03
N ASP A 74 -7.39 -15.37 -20.43
CA ASP A 74 -7.43 -14.83 -21.79
C ASP A 74 -6.27 -13.86 -22.10
N GLY A 75 -5.36 -13.65 -21.13
CA GLY A 75 -4.23 -12.72 -21.22
C GLY A 75 -4.60 -11.27 -20.93
N SER A 76 -5.87 -10.96 -20.64
CA SER A 76 -6.27 -9.61 -20.26
C SER A 76 -5.67 -9.23 -18.89
N LYS A 77 -5.37 -7.93 -18.75
CA LYS A 77 -4.71 -7.38 -17.56
C LYS A 77 -5.67 -6.42 -16.84
N GLY A 78 -5.96 -6.76 -15.58
CA GLY A 78 -6.67 -5.91 -14.64
C GLY A 78 -5.71 -5.17 -13.71
N GLY A 79 -6.23 -4.19 -12.99
CA GLY A 79 -5.50 -3.47 -11.96
C GLY A 79 -6.33 -2.39 -11.33
N PHE A 80 -5.98 -2.02 -10.11
CA PHE A 80 -6.70 -1.05 -9.29
C PHE A 80 -5.71 -0.35 -8.37
N ASP A 81 -6.02 0.90 -8.03
CA ASP A 81 -5.36 1.65 -6.97
C ASP A 81 -6.40 2.59 -6.37
N GLN A 82 -6.71 2.41 -5.09
CA GLN A 82 -7.72 3.16 -4.40
C GLN A 82 -7.25 3.47 -2.98
N TYR A 83 -7.59 4.66 -2.52
CA TYR A 83 -7.40 5.06 -1.14
C TYR A 83 -8.75 5.25 -0.45
N GLY A 84 -8.75 4.96 0.85
CA GLY A 84 -9.89 5.16 1.73
C GLY A 84 -9.52 5.91 2.99
N TYR A 85 -10.45 6.72 3.46
CA TYR A 85 -10.36 7.49 4.69
C TYR A 85 -11.61 7.23 5.53
N GLU A 86 -11.44 6.94 6.82
CA GLU A 86 -12.56 6.60 7.73
C GLU A 86 -13.42 5.42 7.22
N GLY A 87 -12.77 4.42 6.62
CA GLY A 87 -13.42 3.24 6.06
C GLY A 87 -14.27 3.48 4.81
N ARG A 88 -14.23 4.68 4.22
CA ARG A 88 -14.93 5.05 2.98
C ARG A 88 -13.95 5.25 1.85
N THR A 89 -14.38 4.97 0.62
CA THR A 89 -13.59 5.34 -0.58
C THR A 89 -13.36 6.84 -0.58
N PHE A 90 -12.10 7.23 -0.73
CA PHE A 90 -11.67 8.63 -0.79
C PHE A 90 -11.34 9.03 -2.23
N ILE A 91 -10.47 8.26 -2.88
CA ILE A 91 -10.06 8.51 -4.27
C ILE A 91 -9.67 7.19 -4.95
N THR A 92 -10.00 7.05 -6.23
CA THR A 92 -9.69 5.86 -7.03
C THR A 92 -8.99 6.27 -8.32
N PHE A 93 -8.03 5.47 -8.77
CA PHE A 93 -7.35 5.68 -10.04
C PHE A 93 -8.15 5.09 -11.20
N ASP A 94 -8.62 5.96 -12.10
CA ASP A 94 -9.19 5.57 -13.39
C ASP A 94 -8.06 5.40 -14.42
N LYS A 95 -7.78 4.16 -14.76
CA LYS A 95 -6.72 3.81 -15.71
C LYS A 95 -7.09 4.05 -17.17
N GLU A 96 -8.37 4.17 -17.49
CA GLU A 96 -8.82 4.44 -18.87
C GLU A 96 -8.54 5.89 -19.23
N THR A 97 -8.77 6.79 -18.28
CA THR A 97 -8.55 8.23 -18.46
C THR A 97 -7.21 8.72 -17.89
N LEU A 98 -6.51 7.88 -17.13
CA LEU A 98 -5.28 8.22 -16.38
C LEU A 98 -5.50 9.35 -15.38
N THR A 99 -6.68 9.37 -14.75
CA THR A 99 -7.04 10.39 -13.78
C THR A 99 -7.35 9.79 -12.41
N TRP A 100 -7.26 10.63 -11.38
CA TRP A 100 -7.78 10.30 -10.07
C TRP A 100 -9.21 10.82 -9.94
N VAL A 101 -10.12 9.93 -9.54
CA VAL A 101 -11.54 10.24 -9.34
C VAL A 101 -11.81 10.30 -7.84
N ALA A 102 -12.10 11.49 -7.34
CA ALA A 102 -12.52 11.70 -5.94
C ALA A 102 -13.96 11.20 -5.74
N SER A 103 -14.23 10.66 -4.54
CA SER A 103 -15.56 10.20 -4.12
C SER A 103 -16.40 11.32 -3.50
#